data_AF-A0ABD1IVB8-F1
#
_entry.id   AF-A0ABD1IVB8-F1
#
_cell.length_a   1.000
_cell.length_b   1.000
_cell.length_c   1.000
_cell.angle_alpha   90.00
_cell.angle_beta   90.00
_cell.angle_gamma   90.00
#
_symmetry.space_group_name_H-M   'P 1'
#
loop_
_entity.id
_entity.type
_entity.pdbx_description
1 polymer ?
#
loop_
_entity_poly.entity_id
_entity_poly.type
_entity_poly.pdbx_seq_one_letter_code
_entity_poly.pdbx_strand_id
1 'polypeptide(L)'
;MEALQYCREHHVDLVSVSSKQIQRWVEGWAKGASSPHVWLGLRYSCNLGFWFWVNGRTICYDNWASDGERQQGCARRVGAVGRDGGQWFSLEEADKLNFICTNEGQ
;
A
#
# COMPACT_ATOMS: atom_id res chain seq x y z
N MET A 1 4.59 -1.00 -11.55
CA MET A 1 3.21 -1.46 -11.31
C MET A 1 2.30 -0.55 -12.07
N GLU A 2 1.34 -1.10 -12.80
CA GLU A 2 0.31 -0.36 -13.54
C GLU A 2 -0.43 0.64 -12.63
N ALA A 3 -0.79 0.23 -11.40
CA ALA A 3 -1.42 1.10 -10.40
C ALA A 3 -0.59 2.35 -10.04
N LEU A 4 0.73 2.20 -9.88
CA LEU A 4 1.62 3.33 -9.57
C LEU A 4 1.72 4.30 -10.75
N GLN A 5 1.83 3.77 -11.96
CA GLN A 5 1.87 4.58 -13.19
C GLN A 5 0.55 5.33 -13.36
N TYR A 6 -0.58 4.65 -13.23
CA TYR A 6 -1.90 5.26 -13.31
C TYR A 6 -2.07 6.41 -12.32
N CYS A 7 -1.70 6.22 -11.05
CA CYS A 7 -1.83 7.29 -10.06
C CYS A 7 -0.91 8.49 -10.36
N ARG A 8 0.26 8.30 -10.98
CA ARG A 8 1.16 9.41 -11.34
C ARG A 8 0.78 10.11 -12.63
N GLU A 9 0.06 9.41 -13.52
CA GLU A 9 -0.44 9.98 -14.77
C GLU A 9 -1.75 10.75 -14.57
N HIS A 10 -2.60 10.31 -13.63
CA HIS A 10 -3.95 10.87 -13.43
C HIS A 10 -4.17 11.56 -12.08
N HIS A 11 -3.28 11.36 -11.11
CA HIS A 11 -3.39 11.87 -9.73
C HIS A 11 -1.99 12.29 -9.21
N VAL A 12 -1.76 12.26 -7.89
CA VAL A 12 -0.44 12.58 -7.29
C VAL A 12 0.44 11.34 -7.18
N ASP A 13 0.04 10.35 -6.38
CA ASP A 13 0.77 9.09 -6.20
C ASP A 13 -0.17 8.01 -5.61
N LEU A 14 0.33 6.78 -5.39
CA LEU A 14 -0.37 5.80 -4.57
C LEU A 14 -0.40 6.22 -3.09
N VAL A 15 -1.49 5.89 -2.39
CA VAL A 15 -1.69 6.31 -1.01
C VAL A 15 -0.59 5.82 -0.07
N SER A 16 -0.05 6.73 0.73
CA SER A 16 0.80 6.42 1.88
C SER A 16 0.02 6.55 3.18
N VAL A 17 0.20 5.61 4.11
CA VAL A 17 -0.49 5.64 5.40
C VAL A 17 0.48 6.06 6.50
N SER A 18 0.45 7.34 6.88
CA SER A 18 1.36 7.91 7.87
C SER A 18 0.71 8.16 9.25
N SER A 19 -0.57 7.83 9.42
CA SER A 19 -1.29 8.01 10.69
C SER A 19 -2.51 7.09 10.79
N LYS A 20 -2.99 6.89 12.02
CA LYS A 20 -4.25 6.19 12.30
C LYS A 20 -5.46 6.84 11.62
N GLN A 21 -5.43 8.16 11.40
CA GLN A 21 -6.50 8.87 10.70
C GLN A 21 -6.54 8.48 9.23
N ILE A 22 -5.38 8.46 8.56
CA ILE A 22 -5.27 8.02 7.16
C ILE A 22 -5.60 6.54 7.05
N GLN A 23 -5.19 5.70 8.01
CA GLN A 23 -5.53 4.29 8.05
C GLN A 23 -7.05 4.06 8.01
N ARG A 24 -7.80 4.76 8.88
CA ARG A 24 -9.28 4.67 8.90
C ARG A 24 -9.91 5.14 7.58
N TRP A 25 -9.33 6.19 6.97
CA TRP A 25 -9.80 6.67 5.68
C TRP A 25 -9.58 5.61 4.58
N VAL A 26 -8.38 5.04 4.50
CA VAL A 26 -8.03 3.96 3.57
C VAL A 26 -8.94 2.73 3.76
N GLU A 27 -9.20 2.32 5.01
CA GLU A 27 -10.13 1.22 5.32
C GLU A 27 -11.54 1.49 4.81
N GLY A 28 -12.02 2.73 4.94
CA GLY A 28 -13.33 3.15 4.43
C GLY A 28 -13.44 2.95 2.92
N TRP A 29 -12.41 3.33 2.17
CA TRP A 29 -12.35 3.12 0.72
C TRP A 29 -12.16 1.66 0.34
N ALA A 30 -11.30 0.95 1.08
CA ALA A 30 -10.97 -0.45 0.79
C ALA A 30 -12.21 -1.33 0.82
N LYS A 31 -13.16 -1.09 1.73
CA LYS A 31 -14.44 -1.83 1.82
C LYS A 31 -15.26 -1.85 0.53
N GLY A 32 -15.09 -0.84 -0.34
CA GLY A 32 -15.77 -0.78 -1.64
C GLY A 32 -15.05 -1.55 -2.77
N ALA A 33 -13.87 -2.10 -2.50
CA ALA A 33 -13.08 -2.82 -3.49
C ALA A 33 -13.68 -4.20 -3.81
N SER A 34 -13.58 -4.58 -5.09
CA SER A 34 -13.96 -5.93 -5.53
C SER A 34 -12.86 -6.94 -5.22
N SER A 35 -11.60 -6.52 -5.21
CA SER A 35 -10.47 -7.37 -4.80
C SER A 35 -10.41 -7.51 -3.27
N PRO A 36 -9.91 -8.65 -2.75
CA PRO A 36 -9.76 -8.86 -1.31
C PRO A 36 -8.71 -7.95 -0.66
N HIS A 37 -7.79 -7.42 -1.48
CA HIS A 37 -6.73 -6.50 -1.07
C HIS A 37 -6.70 -5.29 -1.99
N VAL A 38 -6.16 -4.17 -1.51
CA VAL A 38 -6.06 -2.92 -2.27
C VAL A 38 -4.63 -2.40 -2.18
N TRP A 39 -4.02 -2.08 -3.32
CA TRP A 39 -2.63 -1.61 -3.36
C TRP A 39 -2.45 -0.27 -2.66
N LEU A 40 -1.37 -0.20 -1.87
CA LEU A 40 -0.85 1.00 -1.25
C LEU A 40 0.44 1.44 -1.94
N GLY A 41 0.91 2.65 -1.64
CA GLY A 41 2.21 3.16 -2.08
C GLY A 41 3.41 2.56 -1.34
N LEU A 42 3.27 1.36 -0.76
CA LEU A 42 4.27 0.75 0.12
C LEU A 42 5.14 -0.24 -0.67
N ARG A 43 6.46 -0.06 -0.69
CA ARG A 43 7.40 -0.87 -1.49
C ARG A 43 8.53 -1.40 -0.63
N TYR A 44 9.04 -2.58 -0.98
CA TYR A 44 10.23 -3.16 -0.36
C TYR A 44 11.47 -2.93 -1.24
N SER A 45 12.54 -2.40 -0.64
CA SER A 45 13.86 -2.34 -1.27
C SER A 45 14.69 -3.52 -0.81
N CYS A 46 14.96 -4.47 -1.71
CA CYS A 46 15.79 -5.64 -1.41
C CYS A 46 17.23 -5.24 -1.06
N ASN A 47 17.79 -4.26 -1.80
CA ASN A 47 19.17 -3.81 -1.60
C ASN A 47 19.37 -3.14 -0.24
N LEU A 48 18.34 -2.47 0.27
CA LEU A 48 18.41 -1.72 1.52
C LEU A 48 17.75 -2.46 2.70
N GLY A 49 17.05 -3.56 2.44
CA GLY A 49 16.39 -4.38 3.46
C GLY A 49 15.23 -3.70 4.17
N PHE A 50 14.61 -2.67 3.58
CA PHE A 50 13.53 -1.93 4.24
C PHE A 50 12.35 -1.58 3.32
N TRP A 51 11.22 -1.31 3.97
CA TRP A 51 10.01 -0.82 3.34
C TRP A 51 9.97 0.71 3.32
N PHE A 52 9.44 1.30 2.26
CA PHE A 52 9.32 2.74 2.09
C PHE A 52 8.04 3.12 1.33
N TRP A 53 7.58 4.34 1.56
CA TRP A 53 6.49 4.93 0.79
C TRP A 53 7.04 5.52 -0.51
N VAL A 54 6.35 5.29 -1.64
CA VAL A 54 6.76 5.80 -2.96
C VAL A 54 6.77 7.32 -3.07
N ASN A 55 6.07 8.01 -2.16
CA ASN A 55 6.10 9.48 -2.03
C ASN A 55 7.32 10.00 -1.24
N GLY A 56 8.27 9.13 -0.88
CA GLY A 56 9.50 9.49 -0.18
C GLY A 56 9.38 9.65 1.33
N ARG A 57 8.18 9.47 1.91
CA ARG A 57 7.99 9.52 3.37
C ARG A 57 8.54 8.28 4.05
N THR A 58 9.09 8.47 5.24
CA THR A 58 9.48 7.37 6.13
C THR A 58 8.24 6.71 6.75
N ILE A 59 8.36 5.42 7.08
CA ILE A 59 7.31 4.69 7.81
C ILE A 59 7.39 5.11 9.28
N CYS A 60 6.44 5.94 9.71
CA CYS A 60 6.28 6.35 11.12
C CYS A 60 5.03 5.75 11.79
N TYR A 61 4.25 5.00 11.02
CA TYR A 61 3.03 4.32 11.42
C TYR A 61 2.94 3.03 10.64
N ASP A 62 2.50 1.95 11.28
CA ASP A 62 2.24 0.68 10.63
C ASP A 62 0.98 -0.01 11.16
N ASN A 63 0.43 -0.89 10.33
CA ASN A 63 -0.75 -1.69 10.63
C ASN A 63 -0.62 -3.09 10.00
N TRP A 64 0.57 -3.68 10.03
CA TRP A 64 0.82 -5.01 9.45
C TRP A 64 -0.04 -6.10 10.08
N ALA A 65 -0.48 -7.08 9.29
CA ALA A 65 -1.11 -8.28 9.82
C ALA A 65 -0.08 -9.14 10.56
N SER A 66 -0.49 -9.82 11.64
CA SER A 66 0.39 -10.63 12.49
C SER A 66 1.06 -11.79 11.75
N ASP A 67 0.41 -12.32 10.72
CA ASP A 67 0.87 -13.35 9.78
C ASP A 67 1.41 -12.76 8.46
N GLY A 68 1.17 -11.47 8.23
CA GLY A 68 1.66 -10.68 7.12
C GLY A 68 3.02 -10.03 7.39
N GLU A 69 3.74 -10.49 8.42
CA GLU A 69 5.11 -10.06 8.74
C GLU A 69 5.97 -10.06 7.48
N ARG A 70 6.21 -8.85 6.96
CA ARG A 70 7.39 -8.36 6.26
C ARG A 70 8.15 -9.45 5.50
N GLN A 71 7.45 -10.26 4.69
CA GLN A 71 8.06 -11.51 4.24
C GLN A 71 9.39 -11.17 3.56
N GLN A 72 10.46 -11.76 4.08
CA GLN A 72 11.83 -11.45 3.71
C GLN A 72 12.16 -12.30 2.50
N GLY A 73 11.89 -11.75 1.33
CA GLY A 73 12.19 -12.39 0.05
C GLY A 73 12.37 -11.31 -1.00
N CYS A 74 13.35 -11.48 -1.87
CA CYS A 74 13.71 -10.48 -2.87
C CYS A 74 12.73 -10.39 -4.06
N ALA A 75 11.57 -11.04 -3.96
CA ALA A 75 10.48 -10.88 -4.92
C ALA A 75 10.03 -9.40 -4.93
N ARG A 76 9.47 -8.94 -6.06
CA ARG A 76 8.96 -7.57 -6.22
C ARG A 76 7.70 -7.40 -5.35
N ARG A 77 7.92 -7.14 -4.06
CA ARG A 77 6.87 -7.06 -3.05
C ARG A 77 6.29 -5.66 -2.92
N VAL A 78 4.97 -5.59 -2.79
CA VAL A 78 4.19 -4.36 -2.63
C VAL A 78 3.23 -4.54 -1.46
N GLY A 79 3.04 -3.47 -0.69
CA GLY A 79 2.11 -3.47 0.43
C GLY A 79 0.69 -3.22 -0.03
N ALA A 80 -0.25 -3.98 0.51
CA ALA A 80 -1.67 -3.84 0.26
C ALA A 80 -2.45 -3.80 1.57
N VAL A 81 -3.58 -3.12 1.60
CA VAL A 81 -4.54 -3.19 2.72
C VAL A 81 -5.57 -4.28 2.45
N GLY A 82 -5.87 -5.11 3.47
CA GLY A 82 -6.95 -6.08 3.40
C GLY A 82 -8.31 -5.39 3.49
N ARG A 83 -9.23 -5.72 2.58
CA ARG A 83 -10.58 -5.12 2.51
C ARG A 83 -11.36 -5.28 3.82
N ASP A 84 -11.34 -6.48 4.38
CA ASP A 84 -12.26 -6.87 5.46
C ASP A 84 -11.68 -6.61 6.87
N GLY A 85 -10.36 -6.36 6.98
CA GLY A 85 -9.68 -6.18 8.27
C GLY A 85 -8.83 -4.91 8.40
N GLY A 86 -8.44 -4.28 7.30
CA GLY A 86 -7.62 -3.07 7.30
C GLY A 86 -6.13 -3.31 7.57
N GLN A 87 -5.72 -4.53 7.93
CA GLN A 87 -4.30 -4.84 8.11
C GLN A 87 -3.54 -4.81 6.78
N TRP A 88 -2.23 -4.59 6.86
CA TRP A 88 -1.35 -4.56 5.70
C TRP A 88 -0.73 -5.92 5.44
N PHE A 89 -0.63 -6.25 4.16
CA PHE A 89 -0.09 -7.49 3.64
C PHE A 89 1.00 -7.19 2.62
N SER A 90 2.00 -8.07 2.59
CA SER A 90 3.10 -8.02 1.64
C SER A 90 2.83 -9.01 0.50
N LEU A 91 2.37 -8.51 -0.64
CA LEU A 91 1.97 -9.31 -1.81
C LEU A 91 2.93 -9.11 -2.99
N GLU A 92 2.83 -9.96 -4.01
CA GLU A 92 3.66 -9.86 -5.22
C GLU A 92 3.06 -8.88 -6.23
N GLU A 93 3.91 -8.08 -6.90
CA GLU A 93 3.47 -7.07 -7.89
C GLU A 93 2.71 -7.66 -9.10
N ALA A 94 2.75 -8.98 -9.30
CA ALA A 94 2.03 -9.66 -10.37
C ALA A 94 0.50 -9.67 -10.17
N ASP A 95 0.02 -9.43 -8.94
CA ASP A 95 -1.43 -9.46 -8.65
C ASP A 95 -2.15 -8.22 -9.18
N LYS A 96 -3.29 -8.43 -9.86
CA LYS A 96 -4.17 -7.35 -10.30
C LYS A 96 -5.21 -7.05 -9.22
N LEU A 97 -5.01 -5.94 -8.51
CA LEU A 97 -5.86 -5.50 -7.40
C LEU A 97 -6.40 -4.09 -7.65
N ASN A 98 -7.49 -3.74 -6.95
CA ASN A 98 -7.86 -2.33 -6.78
C ASN A 98 -6.72 -1.55 -6.11
N PHE A 99 -6.72 -0.23 -6.28
CA PHE A 99 -5.69 0.65 -5.71
C PHE A 99 -6.29 2.00 -5.34
N ILE A 100 -5.64 2.71 -4.42
CA ILE A 100 -6.08 4.05 -3.97
C ILE A 100 -4.97 5.05 -4.31
N CYS A 101 -5.32 6.07 -5.10
CA CYS A 101 -4.45 7.22 -5.37
C CYS A 101 -4.68 8.34 -4.36
N THR A 102 -3.65 9.12 -4.06
CA THR A 102 -3.78 10.41 -3.40
C THR A 102 -4.06 11.51 -4.43
N ASN A 103 -4.94 12.44 -4.09
CA ASN A 103 -5.16 13.68 -4.83
C ASN A 103 -4.45 14.86 -4.15
N GLU A 104 -4.27 15.96 -4.87
CA GLU A 104 -3.76 17.19 -4.26
C GLU A 104 -4.74 17.67 -3.17
N GLY A 105 -4.23 17.86 -1.94
CA GLY A 105 -5.00 18.38 -0.80
C GLY A 105 -5.47 17.36 0.25
N GLN A 106 -4.94 16.12 0.24
CA GLN A 106 -5.20 15.09 1.26
C GLN A 106 -3.98 14.71 2.08
#